data_AF-A0A5B0MMF7-F1
#
_entry.id   AF-A0A5B0MMF7-F1
#
_cell.length_a   1.000
_cell.length_b   1.000
_cell.length_c   1.000
_cell.angle_alpha   90.00
_cell.angle_beta   90.00
_cell.angle_gamma   90.00
#
_symmetry.space_group_name_H-M   'P 1'
#
loop_
_entity.id
_entity.type
_entity.pdbx_description
1 polymer ?
#
loop_
_entity_poly.entity_id
_entity_poly.type
_entity_poly.pdbx_seq_one_letter_code
_entity_poly.pdbx_strand_id
1 'polypeptide(L)'
;MLYPPSKPAGPRPLESWIKRYNYLRSISSSNQLDSPLSTTWTNPQSKPSMQTGLAEYPEDTIFNSDPNGICSYRRASCLRGETKDCGIGLQDIWLGKNHTWSINFDDGPLPPSTSLYKFLDQQDKTATHFWVGSNVRDYPELVLQAWKRGDHLAVHTWLHAHLTTLSNFEMLGELGWTIQIIHDLTGLVPLYYCPPYGDVDNRVRALEKLCPAA
;
A
#
# COMPACT_ATOMS: atom_id res chain seq x y z
N MET A 1 22.43 -10.85 2.82
CA MET A 1 21.39 -9.98 3.40
C MET A 1 20.04 -10.56 3.02
N LEU A 2 19.14 -10.77 3.98
CA LEU A 2 17.83 -11.40 3.76
C LEU A 2 16.85 -10.49 3.01
N TYR A 3 17.08 -9.17 3.07
CA TYR A 3 16.21 -8.15 2.50
C TYR A 3 16.94 -7.33 1.43
N PRO A 4 16.21 -6.83 0.42
CA PRO A 4 16.80 -6.05 -0.68
C PRO A 4 17.34 -4.69 -0.20
N PRO A 5 18.41 -4.16 -0.83
CA PRO A 5 18.86 -2.78 -0.60
C PRO A 5 17.81 -1.77 -1.11
N SER A 6 17.87 -0.54 -0.63
CA SER A 6 17.10 0.56 -1.21
C SER A 6 17.71 0.94 -2.56
N LYS A 7 17.05 0.58 -3.66
CA LYS A 7 17.44 0.91 -5.04
C LYS A 7 16.29 1.66 -5.73
N PRO A 8 16.53 2.54 -6.72
CA PRO A 8 15.50 3.42 -7.28
C PRO A 8 14.31 2.69 -7.94
N ALA A 9 14.54 1.50 -8.49
CA ALA A 9 13.47 0.60 -8.90
C ALA A 9 13.15 -0.32 -7.71
N GLY A 10 11.88 -0.38 -7.33
CA GLY A 10 11.39 -1.22 -6.24
C GLY A 10 11.98 -2.63 -6.27
N PRO A 11 12.11 -3.27 -5.09
CA PRO A 11 12.78 -4.56 -5.01
C PRO A 11 12.06 -5.61 -5.85
N ARG A 12 12.81 -6.44 -6.57
CA ARG A 12 12.22 -7.55 -7.31
C ARG A 12 11.45 -8.46 -6.31
N PRO A 13 10.19 -8.85 -6.61
CA PRO A 13 9.45 -9.75 -5.75
C PRO A 13 10.07 -11.15 -5.73
N LEU A 14 9.80 -11.93 -4.68
CA LEU A 14 10.22 -13.32 -4.62
C LEU A 14 9.60 -14.14 -5.76
N GLU A 15 10.32 -15.16 -6.22
CA GLU A 15 9.83 -16.04 -7.30
C GLU A 15 8.54 -16.76 -6.91
N SER A 16 8.39 -17.11 -5.62
CA SER A 16 7.16 -17.70 -5.08
C SER A 16 5.97 -16.73 -5.19
N TRP A 17 6.18 -15.43 -4.98
CA TRP A 17 5.13 -14.43 -5.13
C TRP A 17 4.74 -14.25 -6.60
N ILE A 18 5.72 -14.24 -7.52
CA ILE A 18 5.46 -14.20 -8.96
C ILE A 18 4.67 -15.43 -9.41
N LYS A 19 5.04 -16.63 -8.94
CA LYS A 19 4.30 -17.88 -9.23
C LYS A 19 2.87 -17.80 -8.74
N ARG A 20 2.65 -17.35 -7.50
CA ARG A 20 1.30 -17.13 -6.94
C ARG A 20 0.50 -16.13 -7.77
N TYR A 21 1.08 -14.99 -8.11
CA TYR A 21 0.46 -13.97 -8.97
C TYR A 21 0.03 -14.56 -10.31
N ASN A 22 0.92 -15.26 -11.01
CA ASN A 22 0.63 -15.85 -12.31
C ASN A 22 -0.44 -16.94 -12.22
N TYR A 23 -0.42 -17.76 -11.15
CA TYR A 23 -1.45 -18.77 -10.90
C TYR A 23 -2.82 -18.12 -10.69
N LEU A 24 -2.92 -17.15 -9.77
CA LEU A 24 -4.16 -16.41 -9.53
C LEU A 24 -4.67 -15.76 -10.82
N ARG A 25 -3.76 -15.31 -11.69
CA ARG A 25 -4.11 -14.66 -12.96
C ARG A 25 -4.66 -15.66 -13.95
N SER A 26 -4.09 -16.86 -14.01
CA SER A 26 -4.56 -17.92 -14.90
C SER A 26 -5.96 -18.45 -14.56
N ILE A 27 -6.37 -18.36 -13.29
CA ILE A 27 -7.69 -18.82 -12.84
C ILE A 27 -8.72 -17.70 -12.74
N SER A 28 -8.31 -16.45 -12.97
CA SER A 28 -9.20 -15.29 -12.98
C SER A 28 -9.87 -15.16 -14.34
N SER A 29 -11.21 -15.13 -14.36
CA SER A 29 -11.96 -14.90 -15.60
C SER A 29 -11.83 -13.44 -16.06
N SER A 30 -11.55 -13.21 -17.33
CA SER A 30 -11.39 -11.88 -17.95
C SER A 30 -12.62 -10.96 -17.85
N ASN A 31 -13.77 -11.49 -17.44
CA ASN A 31 -15.05 -10.77 -17.37
C ASN A 31 -15.47 -10.41 -15.93
N GLN A 32 -14.64 -10.66 -14.92
CA GLN A 32 -14.91 -10.22 -13.55
C GLN A 32 -14.11 -8.95 -13.26
N LEU A 33 -14.78 -7.80 -13.29
CA LEU A 33 -14.25 -6.51 -12.89
C LEU A 33 -13.71 -6.53 -11.45
N ASP A 34 -14.34 -7.31 -10.59
CA ASP A 34 -13.96 -7.53 -9.18
C ASP A 34 -12.73 -8.43 -9.03
N SER A 35 -12.25 -9.05 -10.13
CA SER A 35 -11.06 -9.88 -10.07
C SER A 35 -9.82 -8.99 -9.94
N PRO A 36 -8.96 -9.24 -8.94
CA PRO A 36 -7.71 -8.51 -8.76
C PRO A 36 -6.72 -8.64 -9.93
N LEU A 37 -7.05 -9.47 -10.92
CA LEU A 37 -6.24 -9.83 -12.06
C LEU A 37 -6.98 -9.65 -13.38
N SER A 38 -8.07 -8.86 -13.36
CA SER A 38 -8.73 -8.47 -14.60
C SER A 38 -7.70 -7.89 -15.57
N THR A 39 -7.64 -8.47 -16.76
CA THR A 39 -6.78 -7.99 -17.84
C THR A 39 -7.29 -6.68 -18.45
N THR A 40 -8.45 -6.19 -18.01
CA THR A 40 -9.04 -4.94 -18.48
C THR A 40 -8.45 -3.70 -17.80
N TRP A 41 -7.74 -3.84 -16.67
CA TRP A 41 -7.14 -2.70 -16.00
C TRP A 41 -5.96 -2.17 -16.82
N THR A 42 -6.15 -1.01 -17.44
CA THR A 42 -5.11 -0.30 -18.16
C THR A 42 -4.06 0.17 -17.16
N ASN A 43 -2.80 -0.22 -17.35
CA ASN A 43 -1.70 0.49 -16.68
C ASN A 43 -1.74 1.93 -17.22
N PRO A 44 -1.90 2.96 -16.36
CA PRO A 44 -1.98 4.36 -16.78
C PRO A 44 -0.80 4.84 -17.62
N GLN A 45 0.32 4.10 -17.65
CA GLN A 45 1.60 4.56 -18.19
C GLN A 45 2.03 5.89 -17.54
N SER A 46 1.63 6.10 -16.28
CA SER A 46 1.99 7.29 -15.55
C SER A 46 3.49 7.29 -15.24
N LYS A 47 4.06 8.49 -15.12
CA LYS A 47 5.48 8.70 -14.82
C LYS A 47 5.64 9.66 -13.66
N PRO A 48 6.67 9.50 -12.83
CA PRO A 48 6.97 10.48 -11.79
C PRO A 48 7.39 11.80 -12.43
N SER A 49 6.74 12.89 -12.02
CA SER A 49 7.08 14.26 -12.41
C SER A 49 8.18 14.80 -11.51
N MET A 50 9.31 15.18 -12.11
CA MET A 50 10.38 15.88 -11.38
C MET A 50 9.99 17.30 -10.99
N GLN A 51 8.96 17.88 -11.62
CA GLN A 51 8.53 19.25 -11.36
C GLN A 51 7.53 19.32 -10.21
N THR A 52 6.56 18.40 -10.20
CA THR A 52 5.48 18.39 -9.20
C THR A 52 5.71 17.40 -8.07
N GLY A 53 6.62 16.45 -8.24
CA GLY A 53 6.82 15.34 -7.30
C GLY A 53 5.65 14.36 -7.25
N LEU A 54 4.80 14.35 -8.30
CA LEU A 54 3.59 13.53 -8.38
C LEU A 54 3.59 12.67 -9.65
N ALA A 55 2.70 11.67 -9.69
CA ALA A 55 2.44 10.90 -10.91
C ALA A 55 1.76 11.78 -11.98
N GLU A 56 2.40 11.90 -13.15
CA GLU A 56 1.86 12.49 -14.37
C GLU A 56 1.30 11.40 -15.27
N TYR A 57 0.10 11.63 -15.81
CA TYR A 57 -0.65 10.69 -16.64
C TYR A 57 -0.68 11.21 -18.09
N PRO A 58 -0.81 10.33 -19.10
CA PRO A 58 -1.05 10.73 -20.49
C PRO A 58 -2.23 11.72 -20.61
N GLU A 59 -2.15 12.68 -21.53
CA GLU A 59 -3.17 13.74 -21.68
C GLU A 59 -4.58 13.22 -21.97
N ASP A 60 -4.69 12.07 -22.64
CA ASP A 60 -5.93 11.38 -23.00
C ASP A 60 -6.50 10.50 -21.87
N THR A 61 -5.90 10.54 -20.68
CA THR A 61 -6.36 9.76 -19.52
C THR A 61 -7.72 10.23 -19.03
N ILE A 62 -8.69 9.32 -19.02
CA ILE A 62 -10.03 9.56 -18.48
C ILE A 62 -10.05 9.20 -16.99
N PHE A 63 -10.32 10.19 -16.14
CA PHE A 63 -10.45 10.00 -14.70
C PHE A 63 -11.91 9.94 -14.27
N ASN A 64 -12.42 8.75 -13.96
CA ASN A 64 -13.76 8.53 -13.43
C ASN A 64 -13.82 7.19 -12.66
N SER A 65 -14.99 6.85 -12.11
CA SER A 65 -15.23 5.60 -11.40
C SER A 65 -15.62 4.42 -12.30
N ASP A 66 -15.66 4.62 -13.62
CA ASP A 66 -16.10 3.59 -14.56
C ASP A 66 -15.04 2.48 -14.72
N PRO A 67 -15.45 1.26 -15.08
CA PRO A 67 -14.57 0.14 -15.43
C PRO A 67 -13.40 0.46 -16.36
N ASN A 68 -13.61 1.39 -17.30
CA ASN A 68 -12.63 1.74 -18.34
C ASN A 68 -11.86 3.04 -18.03
N GLY A 69 -12.16 3.71 -16.92
CA GLY A 69 -11.48 4.92 -16.49
C GLY A 69 -10.58 4.70 -15.27
N ILE A 70 -9.80 5.73 -14.94
CA ILE A 70 -8.87 5.72 -13.81
C ILE A 70 -9.52 6.35 -12.60
N CYS A 71 -10.00 5.49 -11.69
CA CYS A 71 -10.52 5.91 -10.38
C CYS A 71 -9.37 6.27 -9.43
N SER A 72 -8.73 7.40 -9.72
CA SER A 72 -7.65 7.95 -8.90
C SER A 72 -8.21 8.80 -7.77
N TYR A 73 -7.78 8.53 -6.53
CA TYR A 73 -8.12 9.39 -5.40
C TYR A 73 -7.58 10.81 -5.63
N ARG A 74 -6.31 10.94 -5.97
CA ARG A 74 -5.66 12.26 -6.16
C ARG A 74 -6.23 13.07 -7.32
N ARG A 75 -6.61 12.42 -8.43
CA ARG A 75 -7.05 13.13 -9.66
C ARG A 75 -8.55 13.34 -9.74
N ALA A 76 -9.35 12.41 -9.22
CA ALA A 76 -10.82 12.45 -9.31
C ALA A 76 -11.52 12.44 -7.95
N SER A 77 -10.79 12.48 -6.83
CA SER A 77 -11.37 12.21 -5.49
C SER A 77 -12.18 10.91 -5.46
N CYS A 78 -11.75 9.95 -6.28
CA CYS A 78 -12.48 8.70 -6.46
C CYS A 78 -12.20 7.79 -5.26
N LEU A 79 -13.14 7.79 -4.33
CA LEU A 79 -13.19 6.93 -3.16
C LEU A 79 -14.20 5.81 -3.43
N ARG A 80 -13.83 4.56 -3.16
CA ARG A 80 -14.77 3.43 -3.19
C ARG A 80 -15.21 3.13 -1.77
N GLY A 81 -16.42 3.57 -1.39
CA GLY A 81 -16.96 3.43 -0.03
C GLY A 81 -18.27 2.64 0.06
N GLU A 82 -18.73 2.35 1.29
CA GLU A 82 -19.91 1.52 1.58
C GLU A 82 -21.26 2.08 1.08
N THR A 83 -21.41 3.41 0.91
CA THR A 83 -22.72 4.05 0.62
C THR A 83 -22.95 4.37 -0.87
N LYS A 84 -21.90 4.36 -1.69
CA LYS A 84 -21.96 4.36 -3.16
C LYS A 84 -20.80 3.51 -3.67
N ASP A 85 -21.04 2.20 -3.73
CA ASP A 85 -20.14 1.27 -4.38
C ASP A 85 -20.32 1.43 -5.90
N CYS A 86 -19.30 1.98 -6.57
CA CYS A 86 -19.18 1.90 -8.04
C CYS A 86 -18.62 0.54 -8.48
N GLY A 87 -18.91 -0.51 -7.71
CA GLY A 87 -19.10 -1.89 -8.14
C GLY A 87 -17.85 -2.72 -8.33
N ILE A 88 -17.04 -2.95 -7.27
CA ILE A 88 -16.02 -4.05 -7.24
C ILE A 88 -15.56 -4.51 -5.82
N GLY A 89 -16.15 -4.04 -4.70
CA GLY A 89 -15.73 -4.48 -3.35
C GLY A 89 -14.27 -4.16 -2.98
N LEU A 90 -13.70 -3.10 -3.55
CA LEU A 90 -12.38 -2.53 -3.25
C LEU A 90 -12.55 -1.30 -2.35
N GLN A 91 -12.91 -1.53 -1.08
CA GLN A 91 -13.31 -0.45 -0.18
C GLN A 91 -12.09 0.30 0.38
N ASP A 92 -12.10 1.61 0.23
CA ASP A 92 -11.15 2.52 0.87
C ASP A 92 -11.66 2.84 2.28
N ILE A 93 -10.78 2.78 3.29
CA ILE A 93 -11.09 3.27 4.63
C ILE A 93 -10.69 4.74 4.70
N TRP A 94 -11.69 5.62 4.60
CA TRP A 94 -11.50 7.07 4.63
C TRP A 94 -12.34 7.77 5.71
N LEU A 95 -13.28 7.05 6.34
CA LEU A 95 -14.11 7.52 7.44
C LEU A 95 -13.99 6.57 8.62
N GLY A 96 -13.79 7.15 9.81
CA GLY A 96 -13.95 6.41 11.06
C GLY A 96 -15.43 6.13 11.38
N LYS A 97 -15.67 5.21 12.30
CA LYS A 97 -17.01 5.02 12.87
C LYS A 97 -17.46 6.29 13.60
N ASN A 98 -18.77 6.49 13.72
CA ASN A 98 -19.31 7.69 14.35
C ASN A 98 -18.77 7.88 15.78
N HIS A 99 -18.35 9.10 16.12
CA HIS A 99 -17.71 9.45 17.40
C HIS A 99 -16.40 8.71 17.70
N THR A 100 -15.71 8.18 16.68
CA THR A 100 -14.38 7.56 16.84
C THR A 100 -13.33 8.32 16.05
N TRP A 101 -12.11 8.34 16.59
CA TRP A 101 -10.95 8.95 15.96
C TRP A 101 -9.85 7.90 15.93
N SER A 102 -9.09 7.86 14.83
CA SER A 102 -7.90 7.03 14.70
C SER A 102 -6.68 7.93 14.56
N ILE A 103 -5.58 7.55 15.20
CA ILE A 103 -4.30 8.24 15.09
C ILE A 103 -3.39 7.34 14.26
N ASN A 104 -2.82 7.91 13.20
CA ASN A 104 -1.84 7.21 12.38
C ASN A 104 -0.63 8.09 12.05
N PHE A 105 0.47 7.42 11.75
CA PHE A 105 1.73 8.04 11.33
C PHE A 105 2.30 7.26 10.16
N ASP A 106 2.66 7.99 9.10
CA ASP A 106 3.25 7.43 7.89
C ASP A 106 4.78 7.53 7.96
N ASP A 107 5.45 6.97 6.94
CA ASP A 107 6.90 7.04 6.65
C ASP A 107 7.86 6.36 7.63
N GLY A 108 7.44 6.08 8.86
CA GLY A 108 8.30 5.49 9.88
C GLY A 108 8.78 4.06 9.56
N PRO A 109 9.46 3.42 10.54
CA PRO A 109 9.99 4.03 11.75
C PRO A 109 11.24 4.87 11.45
N LEU A 110 11.45 5.95 12.19
CA LEU A 110 12.63 6.81 12.08
C LEU A 110 13.14 7.14 13.48
N PRO A 111 14.37 7.64 13.66
CA PRO A 111 14.91 7.94 14.99
C PRO A 111 13.97 8.75 15.93
N PRO A 112 13.19 9.74 15.44
CA PRO A 112 12.21 10.45 16.27
C PRO A 112 11.06 9.59 16.81
N SER A 113 10.80 8.40 16.26
CA SER A 113 9.72 7.51 16.68
C SER A 113 9.82 7.14 18.17
N THR A 114 11.01 7.04 18.74
CA THR A 114 11.16 6.80 20.20
C THR A 114 10.49 7.89 21.04
N SER A 115 10.63 9.16 20.64
CA SER A 115 10.02 10.29 21.34
C SER A 115 8.50 10.30 21.14
N LEU A 116 8.04 9.97 19.93
CA LEU A 116 6.62 9.81 19.64
C LEU A 116 6.00 8.71 20.51
N TYR A 117 6.64 7.54 20.61
CA TYR A 117 6.19 6.43 21.43
C TYR A 117 6.08 6.86 22.90
N LYS A 118 7.12 7.48 23.46
CA LYS A 118 7.06 8.00 24.84
C LYS A 118 5.90 8.97 25.06
N PHE A 119 5.64 9.86 24.10
CA PHE A 119 4.50 10.77 24.18
C PHE A 119 3.17 10.02 24.16
N LEU A 120 2.99 9.06 23.25
CA LEU A 120 1.77 8.26 23.17
C LEU A 120 1.50 7.45 24.46
N ASP A 121 2.54 6.90 25.10
CA ASP A 121 2.41 6.24 26.41
C ASP A 121 1.93 7.19 27.50
N GLN A 122 2.46 8.43 27.53
CA GLN A 122 2.03 9.44 28.49
C GLN A 122 0.55 9.82 28.32
N GLN A 123 0.00 9.65 27.12
CA GLN A 123 -1.39 9.93 26.81
C GLN A 123 -2.30 8.69 26.93
N ASP A 124 -1.75 7.52 27.28
CA ASP A 124 -2.47 6.24 27.25
C ASP A 124 -3.17 6.03 25.89
N LYS A 125 -2.38 6.14 24.82
CA LYS A 125 -2.83 5.97 23.43
C LYS A 125 -1.91 5.02 22.67
N THR A 126 -2.52 4.26 21.77
CA THR A 126 -1.85 3.54 20.70
C THR A 126 -2.10 4.24 19.37
N ALA A 127 -1.27 3.93 18.38
CA ALA A 127 -1.42 4.43 17.02
C ALA A 127 -1.30 3.32 15.98
N THR A 128 -1.78 3.59 14.77
CA THR A 128 -1.42 2.78 13.59
C THR A 128 -0.20 3.40 12.92
N HIS A 129 0.83 2.62 12.67
CA HIS A 129 2.01 3.10 11.96
C HIS A 129 2.10 2.48 10.58
N PHE A 130 2.00 3.31 9.54
CA PHE A 130 2.22 2.91 8.16
C PHE A 130 3.69 3.09 7.83
N TRP A 131 4.42 1.99 7.68
CA TRP A 131 5.87 2.05 7.58
C TRP A 131 6.42 1.71 6.22
N VAL A 132 7.49 2.43 5.89
CA VAL A 132 8.31 2.17 4.71
C VAL A 132 9.24 1.00 5.03
N GLY A 133 9.21 -0.04 4.22
CA GLY A 133 9.93 -1.30 4.50
C GLY A 133 11.44 -1.14 4.61
N SER A 134 12.06 -0.23 3.84
CA SER A 134 13.48 0.09 4.01
C SER A 134 13.78 0.69 5.39
N ASN A 135 12.86 1.48 5.94
CA ASN A 135 13.02 2.06 7.28
C ASN A 135 12.83 1.00 8.36
N VAL A 136 11.91 0.05 8.17
CA VAL A 136 11.78 -1.13 9.05
C VAL A 136 13.07 -1.95 9.07
N ARG A 137 13.70 -2.13 7.92
CA ARG A 137 15.00 -2.82 7.80
C ARG A 137 16.11 -2.08 8.53
N ASP A 138 16.12 -0.75 8.43
CA ASP A 138 17.19 0.08 8.97
C ASP A 138 17.03 0.36 10.47
N TYR A 139 15.80 0.30 11.00
CA TYR A 139 15.48 0.52 12.42
C TYR A 139 14.56 -0.57 13.03
N PRO A 140 14.98 -1.85 13.01
CA PRO A 140 14.16 -2.97 13.49
C PRO A 140 13.85 -2.89 15.00
N GLU A 141 14.69 -2.24 15.79
CA GLU A 141 14.47 -2.01 17.23
C GLU A 141 13.24 -1.15 17.50
N LEU A 142 12.96 -0.16 16.65
CA LEU A 142 11.78 0.70 16.76
C LEU A 142 10.51 -0.07 16.43
N VAL A 143 10.58 -1.00 15.48
CA VAL A 143 9.48 -1.93 15.17
C VAL A 143 9.14 -2.80 16.37
N LEU A 144 10.15 -3.42 16.99
CA LEU A 144 9.94 -4.24 18.17
C LEU A 144 9.41 -3.44 19.36
N GLN A 145 9.81 -2.17 19.49
CA GLN A 145 9.29 -1.27 20.52
C GLN A 145 7.79 -1.00 20.32
N ALA A 146 7.37 -0.58 19.13
CA ALA A 146 5.96 -0.32 18.81
C ALA A 146 5.10 -1.60 18.95
N TRP A 147 5.62 -2.74 18.48
CA TRP A 147 4.95 -4.03 18.60
C TRP A 147 4.69 -4.40 20.07
N LYS A 148 5.70 -4.28 20.95
CA LYS A 148 5.56 -4.57 22.38
C LYS A 148 4.59 -3.62 23.10
N ARG A 149 4.42 -2.39 22.60
CA ARG A 149 3.43 -1.43 23.10
C ARG A 149 2.00 -1.79 22.71
N GLY A 150 1.81 -2.70 21.75
CA GLY A 150 0.51 -2.99 21.17
C GLY A 150 0.04 -1.98 20.13
N ASP A 151 0.98 -1.21 19.54
CA ASP A 151 0.66 -0.38 18.39
C ASP A 151 0.33 -1.26 17.17
N HIS A 152 -0.50 -0.72 16.28
CA HIS A 152 -0.91 -1.42 15.08
C HIS A 152 0.08 -1.15 13.94
N LEU A 153 0.55 -2.20 13.27
CA LEU A 153 1.60 -2.11 12.26
C LEU A 153 1.00 -2.29 10.86
N ALA A 154 1.27 -1.35 9.96
CA ALA A 154 0.70 -1.29 8.64
C ALA A 154 1.77 -0.95 7.57
N VAL A 155 1.42 -1.16 6.31
CA VAL A 155 2.35 -1.09 5.19
C VAL A 155 2.30 0.27 4.50
N HIS A 156 3.47 0.85 4.23
CA HIS A 156 3.61 2.07 3.42
C HIS A 156 4.61 1.88 2.28
N THR A 157 4.55 0.70 1.63
CA THR A 157 5.48 0.25 0.55
C THR A 157 6.91 0.03 1.05
N TRP A 158 7.85 -0.32 0.17
CA TRP A 158 9.25 -0.58 0.53
C TRP A 158 10.10 0.68 0.42
N LEU A 159 9.82 1.52 -0.59
CA LEU A 159 10.61 2.72 -0.92
C LEU A 159 9.81 4.00 -0.99
N HIS A 160 8.53 3.98 -0.61
CA HIS A 160 7.65 5.14 -0.73
C HIS A 160 7.46 5.57 -2.21
N ALA A 161 7.27 4.61 -3.11
CA ALA A 161 7.15 4.84 -4.56
C ALA A 161 5.73 5.23 -4.99
N HIS A 162 5.60 5.96 -6.11
CA HIS A 162 4.32 6.23 -6.76
C HIS A 162 3.77 4.96 -7.41
N LEU A 163 2.81 4.30 -6.75
CA LEU A 163 2.35 2.96 -7.14
C LEU A 163 1.75 2.90 -8.56
N THR A 164 1.12 3.98 -9.03
CA THR A 164 0.52 4.00 -10.37
C THR A 164 1.56 3.96 -11.48
N THR A 165 2.78 4.42 -11.20
CA THR A 165 3.92 4.42 -12.14
C THR A 165 4.63 3.07 -12.23
N LEU A 166 4.36 2.16 -11.30
CA LEU A 166 5.02 0.87 -11.20
C LEU A 166 4.33 -0.21 -12.02
N SER A 167 5.11 -1.14 -12.56
CA SER A 167 4.58 -2.41 -13.06
C SER A 167 3.99 -3.25 -11.92
N ASN A 168 3.15 -4.23 -12.27
CA ASN A 168 2.51 -5.10 -11.29
C ASN A 168 3.53 -5.88 -10.43
N PHE A 169 4.68 -6.26 -11.01
CA PHE A 169 5.71 -6.97 -10.27
C PHE A 169 6.54 -6.06 -9.36
N GLU A 170 6.82 -4.84 -9.78
CA GLU A 170 7.47 -3.85 -8.91
C GLU A 170 6.57 -3.54 -7.71
N MET A 171 5.28 -3.35 -7.94
CA MET A 171 4.30 -3.12 -6.87
C MET A 171 4.18 -4.32 -5.91
N LEU A 172 4.18 -5.54 -6.43
CA LEU A 172 4.22 -6.77 -5.62
C LEU A 172 5.49 -6.82 -4.75
N GLY A 173 6.62 -6.32 -5.26
CA GLY A 173 7.86 -6.16 -4.51
C GLY A 173 7.73 -5.14 -3.40
N GLU A 174 7.23 -3.95 -3.72
CA GLU A 174 7.03 -2.84 -2.77
C GLU A 174 6.16 -3.24 -1.58
N LEU A 175 5.05 -3.92 -1.80
CA LEU A 175 4.16 -4.36 -0.72
C LEU A 175 4.68 -5.63 -0.02
N GLY A 176 5.08 -6.64 -0.79
CA GLY A 176 5.44 -7.95 -0.27
C GLY A 176 6.67 -7.91 0.64
N TRP A 177 7.70 -7.13 0.31
CA TRP A 177 8.89 -7.05 1.14
C TRP A 177 8.65 -6.35 2.48
N THR A 178 7.79 -5.32 2.50
CA THR A 178 7.40 -4.63 3.74
C THR A 178 6.56 -5.54 4.63
N ILE A 179 5.62 -6.28 4.06
CA ILE A 179 4.84 -7.30 4.79
C ILE A 179 5.78 -8.35 5.39
N GLN A 180 6.70 -8.89 4.57
CA GLN A 180 7.60 -9.96 4.98
C GLN A 180 8.48 -9.54 6.16
N ILE A 181 9.11 -8.35 6.09
CA ILE A 181 10.01 -7.92 7.16
C ILE A 181 9.26 -7.63 8.47
N ILE A 182 8.04 -7.07 8.40
CA ILE A 182 7.22 -6.87 9.60
C ILE A 182 6.85 -8.22 10.21
N HIS A 183 6.44 -9.18 9.39
CA HIS A 183 6.13 -10.54 9.83
C HIS A 183 7.34 -11.23 10.46
N ASP A 184 8.51 -11.15 9.85
CA ASP A 184 9.71 -11.82 10.36
C ASP A 184 10.19 -11.24 11.69
N LEU A 185 9.93 -9.94 11.95
CA LEU A 185 10.26 -9.29 13.23
C LEU A 185 9.23 -9.55 14.33
N THR A 186 7.95 -9.71 13.99
CA THR A 186 6.84 -9.65 14.97
C THR A 186 5.95 -10.88 15.01
N GLY A 187 6.01 -11.75 13.99
CA GLY A 187 5.06 -12.83 13.74
C GLY A 187 3.68 -12.37 13.25
N LEU A 188 3.47 -11.06 13.05
CA LEU A 188 2.19 -10.50 12.61
C LEU A 188 2.19 -10.23 11.10
N VAL A 189 1.06 -10.48 10.47
CA VAL A 189 0.83 -10.08 9.07
C VAL A 189 0.03 -8.77 9.07
N PRO A 190 0.58 -7.66 8.55
CA PRO A 190 -0.16 -6.40 8.42
C PRO A 190 -1.45 -6.56 7.60
N LEU A 191 -2.53 -5.98 8.09
CA LEU A 191 -3.85 -6.03 7.42
C LEU A 191 -4.12 -4.81 6.52
N TYR A 192 -3.44 -3.70 6.77
CA TYR A 192 -3.72 -2.43 6.11
C TYR A 192 -2.47 -1.87 5.45
N TYR A 193 -2.70 -1.09 4.40
CA TYR A 193 -1.68 -0.27 3.76
C TYR A 193 -2.20 1.14 3.51
N CYS A 194 -1.30 2.11 3.47
CA CYS A 194 -1.56 3.45 2.99
C CYS A 194 -0.73 3.64 1.71
N PRO A 195 -1.32 4.03 0.56
CA PRO A 195 -0.54 4.32 -0.65
C PRO A 195 0.25 5.63 -0.48
N PRO A 196 1.57 5.65 -0.73
CA PRO A 196 2.36 6.86 -0.76
C PRO A 196 1.70 7.93 -1.63
N TYR A 197 1.71 9.18 -1.13
CA TYR A 197 1.11 10.33 -1.82
C TYR A 197 -0.40 10.18 -2.13
N GLY A 198 -1.11 9.19 -1.57
CA GLY A 198 -2.46 8.87 -2.00
C GLY A 198 -2.54 8.44 -3.49
N ASP A 199 -1.44 7.96 -4.05
CA ASP A 199 -1.35 7.54 -5.46
C ASP A 199 -1.89 6.11 -5.63
N VAL A 200 -3.18 6.03 -5.89
CA VAL A 200 -3.92 4.77 -6.00
C VAL A 200 -4.93 4.86 -7.16
N ASP A 201 -5.06 3.78 -7.92
CA ASP A 201 -6.07 3.58 -8.96
C ASP A 201 -6.76 2.21 -8.78
N ASN A 202 -7.56 1.77 -9.75
CA ASN A 202 -8.23 0.46 -9.70
C ASN A 202 -7.27 -0.73 -9.80
N ARG A 203 -6.10 -0.54 -10.42
CA ARG A 203 -5.06 -1.56 -10.59
C ARG A 203 -4.21 -1.69 -9.34
N VAL A 204 -3.97 -0.58 -8.62
CA VAL A 204 -3.27 -0.57 -7.33
C VAL A 204 -4.17 -1.17 -6.24
N ARG A 205 -5.42 -0.70 -6.12
CA ARG A 205 -6.54 -1.50 -5.61
C ARG A 205 -6.50 -2.86 -6.31
N ALA A 206 -7.11 -3.94 -5.89
CA ALA A 206 -6.98 -5.23 -6.59
C ALA A 206 -5.58 -5.86 -6.49
N LEU A 207 -4.47 -5.25 -6.94
CA LEU A 207 -3.14 -5.86 -6.76
C LEU A 207 -2.74 -5.97 -5.28
N GLU A 208 -3.14 -5.06 -4.38
CA GLU A 208 -2.86 -5.27 -2.96
C GLU A 208 -3.51 -6.54 -2.41
N LYS A 209 -4.70 -6.93 -2.90
CA LYS A 209 -5.41 -8.13 -2.43
C LYS A 209 -4.65 -9.43 -2.74
N LEU A 210 -3.66 -9.36 -3.63
CA LEU A 210 -2.81 -10.49 -3.99
C LEU A 210 -1.59 -10.63 -3.09
N CYS A 211 -1.16 -9.53 -2.47
CA CYS A 211 -0.11 -9.55 -1.49
C CYS A 211 -0.63 -10.31 -0.27
N PRO A 212 0.19 -11.10 0.42
CA PRO A 212 -0.24 -11.87 1.57
C PRO A 212 -0.53 -10.93 2.75
N ALA A 213 -1.68 -10.26 2.74
CA ALA A 213 -2.40 -9.88 3.93
C ALA A 213 -3.37 -11.04 4.19
N ALA A 214 -3.14 -11.75 5.31
CA ALA A 214 -3.95 -12.83 5.89
C ALA A 214 -4.89 -13.60 4.93
#